data_AF-A0AAV2FTG5-F1
#
_entry.id   AF-A0AAV2FTG5-F1
#
_cell.length_a   1.000
_cell.length_b   1.000
_cell.length_c   1.000
_cell.angle_alpha   90.00
_cell.angle_beta   90.00
_cell.angle_gamma   90.00
#
_symmetry.space_group_name_H-M   'P 1'
#
loop_
_entity.id
_entity.type
_entity.pdbx_description
1 polymer ?
#
loop_
_entity_poly.entity_id
_entity_poly.type
_entity_poly.pdbx_seq_one_letter_code
_entity_poly.pdbx_strand_id
1 'polypeptide(L)' 'MMAPDWSLPFELMCDASEYAVGSVLGHRRDKHLQPIYYASKTLNDAQENYTTTEKELLAVVYAFDKF' A
#
# COMPACT_ATOMS: atom_id res chain seq x y z
N MET A 1 3.73 2.67 15.60
CA MET A 1 4.08 1.51 14.77
C MET A 1 4.26 0.31 15.70
N MET A 2 3.76 -0.85 15.30
CA MET A 2 3.98 -2.12 15.99
C MET A 2 5.23 -2.78 15.42
N ALA A 3 5.96 -3.57 16.21
CA ALA A 3 7.05 -4.38 15.67
C ALA A 3 6.46 -5.49 14.77
N PRO A 4 7.06 -5.78 13.61
CA PRO A 4 6.62 -6.88 12.76
C PRO A 4 6.82 -8.23 13.46
N ASP A 5 5.79 -9.06 13.41
CA ASP A 5 5.79 -10.42 13.90
C ASP A 5 6.01 -11.38 12.72
N TRP A 6 7.25 -11.81 12.55
CA TRP A 6 7.67 -12.67 11.44
C TRP A 6 7.05 -14.07 11.45
N SER A 7 6.34 -14.44 12.51
CA SER A 7 5.59 -15.71 12.57
C SER A 7 4.19 -15.63 11.94
N LEU A 8 3.70 -14.41 11.70
CA LEU A 8 2.38 -14.16 11.13
C LEU A 8 2.49 -13.75 9.65
N PRO A 9 1.47 -14.07 8.83
CA PRO A 9 1.42 -13.56 7.48
C PRO A 9 1.30 -12.04 7.47
N PHE A 10 1.93 -11.42 6.48
CA PHE A 10 1.74 -10.01 6.17
C PHE A 10 0.53 -9.86 5.24
N GLU A 11 -0.27 -8.83 5.50
CA GLU A 11 -1.32 -8.35 4.61
C GLU A 11 -0.95 -6.96 4.12
N LEU A 12 -1.08 -6.77 2.81
CA LEU A 12 -0.86 -5.51 2.14
C LEU A 12 -2.20 -5.00 1.61
N MET A 13 -2.58 -3.79 2.01
CA MET A 13 -3.70 -3.07 1.43
C MET A 13 -3.15 -1.89 0.63
N CYS A 14 -3.55 -1.77 -0.63
CA CYS A 14 -3.19 -0.67 -1.51
C CYS A 14 -4.44 0.09 -1.92
N ASP A 15 -4.30 1.39 -2.10
CA ASP A 15 -5.34 2.27 -2.63
C ASP A 15 -4.72 3.29 -3.58
N ALA A 16 -5.51 3.73 -4.55
CA ALA A 16 -5.08 4.73 -5.51
C ALA A 16 -6.16 5.81 -5.64
N SER A 17 -5.71 7.05 -5.61
CA SER A 17 -6.53 8.22 -5.92
C SER A 17 -6.04 8.85 -7.22
N GLU A 18 -6.71 9.93 -7.65
CA GLU A 18 -6.30 10.65 -8.85
C GLU A 18 -4.88 11.22 -8.77
N TYR A 19 -4.39 11.53 -7.56
CA TYR A 19 -3.14 12.30 -7.35
C TYR A 19 -2.08 11.54 -6.54
N ALA A 20 -2.46 10.45 -5.86
CA ALA A 20 -1.54 9.73 -4.98
C ALA A 20 -1.92 8.26 -4.87
N VAL A 21 -0.92 7.43 -4.63
CA VAL A 21 -1.07 6.03 -4.23
C VAL A 21 -0.71 5.86 -2.77
N GLY A 22 -1.43 4.96 -2.10
CA GLY A 22 -1.28 4.65 -0.69
C GLY A 22 -1.19 3.15 -0.47
N SER A 23 -0.52 2.77 0.60
CA SER A 23 -0.40 1.38 1.01
C SER A 23 -0.19 1.23 2.51
N VAL A 24 -0.69 0.12 3.05
CA VAL A 24 -0.60 -0.25 4.45
C VAL A 24 -0.13 -1.69 4.54
N LEU A 25 0.98 -1.90 5.22
CA LEU A 25 1.47 -3.23 5.59
C LEU A 25 1.03 -3.52 7.02
N GLY A 26 0.38 -4.66 7.23
CA GLY A 26 -0.10 -5.06 8.54
C GLY A 26 -0.14 -6.57 8.74
N HIS A 27 -0.48 -6.99 9.96
CA HIS A 27 -0.88 -8.36 10.24
C HIS A 27 -2.38 -8.44 10.41
N ARG A 28 -2.98 -9.59 10.09
CA ARG A 28 -4.36 -9.86 10.44
C ARG A 28 -4.44 -10.51 11.83
N ARG A 29 -5.12 -9.85 12.76
CA ARG A 29 -5.48 -10.43 14.07
C ARG A 29 -6.98 -10.28 14.29
N ASP A 30 -7.66 -11.37 14.57
CA ASP A 30 -9.10 -11.38 14.86
C ASP A 30 -9.95 -10.62 13.82
N LYS A 31 -9.63 -10.85 12.54
CA LYS A 31 -10.24 -10.21 11.35
C LYS A 31 -9.95 -8.71 11.18
N HIS A 32 -9.17 -8.09 12.06
CA HIS A 32 -8.76 -6.71 11.95
C HIS A 32 -7.32 -6.62 11.44
N LEU A 33 -7.06 -5.69 10.52
CA LEU A 33 -5.71 -5.36 10.11
C LEU A 33 -5.05 -4.54 11.23
N GLN A 34 -3.95 -5.04 11.77
CA GLN A 34 -3.07 -4.30 12.65
C GLN A 34 -1.93 -3.69 11.84
N PRO A 35 -1.96 -2.37 11.58
CA PRO A 35 -0.99 -1.72 10.72
C PRO A 35 0.38 -1.63 11.39
N ILE A 36 1.40 -2.04 10.64
CA ILE A 36 2.82 -1.99 11.03
C ILE A 36 3.44 -0.74 10.41
N TYR A 37 3.27 -0.57 9.09
CA TYR A 37 3.79 0.54 8.31
C TYR A 37 2.76 1.09 7.32
N TYR A 38 2.90 2.39 7.05
CA TYR A 38 2.14 3.12 6.04
C TYR A 38 3.12 3.72 5.05
N ALA A 39 2.81 3.62 3.76
CA ALA A 39 3.58 4.29 2.72
C ALA A 39 2.62 4.92 1.72
N SER A 40 2.88 6.17 1.36
CA SER A 40 2.14 6.88 0.32
C SER A 40 3.10 7.65 -0.58
N LYS A 41 2.67 7.91 -1.81
CA LYS A 41 3.42 8.66 -2.81
C LYS A 41 2.46 9.47 -3.67
N THR A 42 2.77 10.76 -3.82
CA THR A 42 2.13 11.62 -4.83
C THR A 42 2.60 11.19 -6.22
N LEU A 43 1.65 11.11 -7.14
CA LEU A 43 1.91 10.81 -8.54
C LEU A 43 2.65 11.97 -9.20
N ASN A 44 3.44 11.66 -10.22
CA ASN A 44 3.99 12.69 -11.09
C ASN A 44 3.04 12.94 -12.27
N ASP A 45 3.29 14.00 -13.04
CA ASP A 45 2.44 14.40 -14.18
C ASP A 45 2.13 13.26 -15.15
N ALA A 46 3.09 12.36 -15.41
CA ALA A 46 2.87 11.23 -16.29
C ALA A 46 1.95 10.17 -15.65
N GLN A 47 2.13 9.90 -14.35
CA GLN A 47 1.36 8.92 -13.59
C GLN A 47 -0.06 9.39 -13.27
N GLU A 48 -0.28 10.70 -13.13
CA GLU A 48 -1.63 11.27 -12.96
C GLU A 48 -2.53 11.00 -14.18
N ASN A 49 -1.94 10.85 -15.37
CA ASN A 49 -2.65 10.55 -16.62
C ASN A 49 -2.92 9.05 -16.83
N TYR A 50 -2.48 8.17 -15.92
CA TYR A 50 -2.77 6.75 -16.01
C TYR A 50 -4.27 6.47 -15.83
N THR A 51 -4.74 5.36 -16.40
CA THR A 51 -6.09 4.85 -16.13
C THR A 51 -6.20 4.40 -14.67
N THR A 52 -7.43 4.33 -14.15
CA THR A 52 -7.68 3.86 -12.76
C THR A 52 -7.01 2.51 -12.48
N THR A 53 -7.11 1.54 -13.40
CA THR A 53 -6.49 0.22 -13.25
C THR A 53 -4.96 0.29 -13.21
N GLU A 54 -4.34 1.16 -14.02
CA GLU A 54 -2.89 1.37 -13.99
C GLU A 54 -2.45 2.04 -12.68
N LYS A 55 -3.24 2.98 -12.15
CA LYS A 55 -2.98 3.61 -10.85
C LYS A 55 -3.09 2.61 -9.70
N GLU A 56 -4.10 1.73 -9.72
CA GLU A 56 -4.24 0.63 -8.75
C GLU A 56 -3.06 -0.33 -8.80
N LEU A 57 -2.63 -0.75 -10.00
CA LEU A 57 -1.44 -1.59 -10.16
C LEU A 57 -0.18 -0.87 -9.68
N LEU A 58 -0.05 0.43 -9.96
CA LEU A 58 1.06 1.25 -9.48
C LEU A 58 1.09 1.30 -7.95
N ALA A 59 -0.05 1.35 -7.27
CA ALA A 59 -0.11 1.29 -5.81
C ALA A 59 0.43 -0.04 -5.25
N VAL A 60 0.18 -1.16 -5.97
CA VAL A 60 0.74 -2.48 -5.61
C VAL A 60 2.25 -2.53 -5.86
N VAL A 61 2.72 -2.06 -7.02
CA VAL A 61 4.16 -2.01 -7.34
C VAL A 61 4.91 -1.12 -6.36
N TYR A 62 4.35 0.05 -6.04
CA TYR A 62 4.86 0.95 -5.01
C TYR A 62 4.92 0.26 -3.64
N ALA A 63 3.89 -0.52 -3.34
CA ALA A 63 3.82 -1.52 -2.28
C ALA A 63 5.14 -2.23 -2.00
N PHE A 64 5.51 -3.04 -2.98
CA PHE A 64 6.66 -3.92 -2.94
C PHE A 64 8.02 -3.19 -3.07
N ASP A 65 8.04 -1.97 -3.61
CA ASP A 65 9.26 -1.14 -3.62
C ASP A 65 9.56 -0.55 -2.23
N LYS A 66 8.53 -0.30 -1.41
CA LYS A 66 8.68 0.41 -0.13
C LYS A 66 8.85 -0.46 1.09
N PHE A 67 8.32 -1.68 1.09
CA PHE A 67 8.38 -2.60 2.21
C PHE A 67 9.35 -3.74 1.92
#